data_AF-A0A7S0QUA4-F1
#
_entry.id   AF-A0A7S0QUA4-F1
#
_cell.length_a   1.000
_cell.length_b   1.000
_cell.length_c   1.000
_cell.angle_alpha   90.00
_cell.angle_beta   90.00
_cell.angle_gamma   90.00
#
_symmetry.space_group_name_H-M   'P 1'
#
loop_
_entity.id
_entity.type
_entity.pdbx_description
1 polymer ?
#
loop_
_entity_poly.entity_id
_entity_poly.type
_entity_poly.pdbx_seq_one_letter_code
_entity_poly.pdbx_strand_id
1 'polypeptide(L)'
;DWLVKIAVGNHNYGMSIRTLKRIFKKDQETNDIMILVFDRIYIAQLTTPESLSSGFQCFQAKELLYQPFCDDFGPMNALSVIQFIEMLETKMSMFPTRNIAYCSEPGRRNFTNAVFLLGSYLILKRNLSPDAVWSIFNQLDAASLEFYRDATYSDPDFELTLLDCWR
;
A
#
# COMPACT_ATOMS: atom_id res chain seq x y z
N ASP A 1 -16.26 -17.80 -3.51
CA ASP A 1 -15.80 -18.07 -2.13
C ASP A 1 -14.28 -17.93 -2.06
N TRP A 2 -13.79 -16.77 -1.61
CA TRP A 2 -12.36 -16.42 -1.65
C TRP A 2 -11.56 -16.94 -0.44
N LEU A 3 -12.00 -18.01 0.21
CA LEU A 3 -11.38 -18.52 1.44
C LEU A 3 -10.63 -19.83 1.22
N VAL A 4 -9.30 -19.76 1.04
CA VAL A 4 -8.41 -20.94 1.09
C VAL A 4 -7.44 -20.82 2.27
N LYS A 5 -7.26 -21.96 2.93
CA LYS A 5 -6.64 -22.23 4.24
C LYS A 5 -5.16 -21.81 4.32
N ILE A 6 -4.75 -21.41 5.54
CA ILE A 6 -3.42 -20.93 5.91
C ILE A 6 -2.63 -22.05 6.60
N ALA A 7 -1.34 -22.17 6.27
CA ALA A 7 -0.35 -22.90 7.07
C ALA A 7 0.54 -21.91 7.83
N VAL A 8 0.81 -22.19 9.11
CA VAL A 8 1.51 -21.32 10.06
C VAL A 8 2.99 -21.64 10.08
N GLY A 9 3.85 -20.61 10.03
CA GLY A 9 5.30 -20.74 10.27
C GLY A 9 5.76 -19.69 11.29
N ASN A 10 6.41 -20.14 12.36
CA ASN A 10 6.87 -19.33 13.49
C ASN A 10 8.16 -18.55 13.18
N HIS A 11 8.17 -17.23 13.38
CA HIS A 11 9.40 -16.50 13.69
C HIS A 11 9.18 -15.49 14.83
N ASN A 12 10.14 -15.51 15.76
CA ASN A 12 10.12 -14.83 17.05
C ASN A 12 10.57 -13.37 16.93
N TYR A 13 9.61 -12.46 16.90
CA TYR A 13 9.76 -11.09 17.42
C TYR A 13 8.52 -10.83 18.29
N GLY A 14 8.69 -10.31 19.49
CA GLY A 14 7.71 -10.29 20.60
C GLY A 14 6.46 -9.42 20.42
N MET A 15 5.89 -9.36 19.22
CA MET A 15 4.47 -9.14 18.98
C MET A 15 3.94 -10.46 18.40
N SER A 16 2.77 -10.93 18.82
CA SER A 16 2.12 -12.07 18.17
C SER A 16 1.72 -11.65 16.75
N ILE A 17 2.69 -11.57 15.83
CA ILE A 17 2.45 -11.34 14.42
C ILE A 17 1.84 -12.65 13.93
N ARG A 18 0.52 -12.72 14.00
CA ARG A 18 -0.30 -13.52 13.10
C ARG A 18 -0.05 -12.95 11.70
N THR A 19 1.16 -13.14 11.18
CA THR A 19 1.58 -12.77 9.82
C THR A 19 0.83 -13.73 8.93
N LEU A 20 -0.43 -13.39 8.66
CA LEU A 20 -1.22 -14.05 7.66
C LEU A 20 -0.55 -13.73 6.32
N LYS A 21 0.38 -14.60 5.92
CA LYS A 21 0.84 -14.72 4.53
C LYS A 21 -0.39 -14.96 3.69
N ARG A 22 -0.93 -13.88 3.12
CA ARG A 22 -2.04 -13.97 2.19
C ARG A 22 -1.90 -12.88 1.14
N ILE A 23 -0.93 -13.11 0.25
CA ILE A 23 -0.94 -12.58 -1.11
C ILE A 23 -2.20 -13.17 -1.74
N PHE A 24 -3.26 -12.37 -1.86
CA PHE A 24 -4.37 -12.77 -2.69
C PHE A 24 -3.95 -12.52 -4.13
N LYS A 25 -3.62 -13.65 -4.78
CA LYS A 25 -3.61 -13.91 -6.23
C LYS A 25 -3.27 -12.68 -7.08
N LYS A 26 -2.04 -12.62 -7.61
CA LYS A 26 -1.90 -12.17 -8.99
C LYS A 26 -2.72 -13.18 -9.78
N ASP A 27 -3.99 -12.87 -10.06
CA ASP A 27 -4.71 -13.68 -11.02
C ASP A 27 -3.92 -13.54 -12.30
N GLN A 28 -3.42 -14.66 -12.83
CA GLN A 28 -2.57 -14.62 -14.01
C GLN A 28 -3.33 -14.03 -15.21
N GLU A 29 -4.66 -13.92 -15.10
CA GLU A 29 -5.55 -13.26 -16.05
C GLU A 29 -5.82 -11.76 -15.76
N THR A 30 -5.78 -11.28 -14.51
CA THR A 30 -6.25 -9.91 -14.16
C THR A 30 -5.19 -8.96 -13.59
N ASN A 31 -3.96 -9.40 -13.31
CA ASN A 31 -2.89 -8.56 -12.70
C ASN A 31 -3.28 -7.85 -11.39
N ASP A 32 -4.39 -8.24 -10.75
CA ASP A 32 -4.88 -7.63 -9.52
C ASP A 32 -3.90 -7.89 -8.36
N ILE A 33 -3.77 -6.90 -7.47
CA ILE A 33 -2.96 -6.97 -6.26
C ILE A 33 -3.87 -6.69 -5.07
N MET A 34 -3.82 -7.53 -4.03
CA MET A 34 -4.41 -7.21 -2.73
C MET A 34 -3.60 -7.80 -1.58
N ILE A 35 -3.19 -6.95 -0.63
CA ILE A 35 -2.30 -7.30 0.46
C ILE A 35 -2.88 -6.80 1.78
N LEU A 36 -2.96 -7.69 2.78
CA LEU A 36 -3.21 -7.29 4.16
C LEU A 36 -1.94 -6.65 4.73
N VAL A 37 -2.04 -5.40 5.18
CA VAL A 37 -0.88 -4.67 5.72
C VAL A 37 -0.86 -4.65 7.24
N PHE A 38 -2.02 -4.46 7.89
CA PHE A 38 -2.10 -4.34 9.35
C PHE A 38 -3.53 -4.53 9.86
N ASP A 39 -3.76 -5.49 10.76
CA ASP A 39 -5.08 -5.83 11.33
C ASP A 39 -6.18 -6.06 10.26
N ARG A 40 -6.98 -5.03 9.97
CA ARG A 40 -8.07 -5.02 8.97
C ARG A 40 -7.79 -4.12 7.77
N ILE A 41 -6.58 -3.59 7.65
CA ILE A 41 -6.19 -2.63 6.61
C ILE A 41 -5.50 -3.39 5.48
N TYR A 42 -5.99 -3.17 4.27
CA TYR A 42 -5.49 -3.74 3.04
C TYR A 42 -5.09 -2.63 2.07
N ILE A 43 -4.11 -2.90 1.22
CA ILE A 43 -3.90 -2.17 -0.03
C ILE A 43 -4.34 -3.03 -1.20
N ALA A 44 -4.91 -2.41 -2.23
CA ALA A 44 -5.30 -3.12 -3.43
C ALA A 44 -5.08 -2.30 -4.71
N GLN A 45 -4.76 -2.96 -5.81
CA GLN A 45 -4.88 -2.44 -7.17
C GLN A 45 -5.73 -3.45 -7.93
N LEU A 46 -6.98 -3.07 -8.22
CA LEU A 46 -7.99 -3.97 -8.78
C LEU A 46 -8.48 -3.43 -10.11
N THR A 47 -8.57 -4.31 -11.11
CA THR A 47 -9.17 -4.05 -12.42
C THR A 47 -10.68 -3.84 -12.29
N THR A 48 -11.33 -4.60 -11.40
CA THR A 48 -12.76 -4.47 -11.09
C THR A 48 -12.97 -4.31 -9.57
N PRO A 49 -12.96 -3.08 -9.04
CA PRO A 49 -13.10 -2.83 -7.59
C PRO A 49 -14.39 -3.39 -6.96
N GLU A 50 -15.44 -3.54 -7.77
CA GLU A 50 -16.75 -4.09 -7.37
C GLU A 50 -16.70 -5.59 -7.03
N SER A 51 -15.61 -6.28 -7.36
CA SER A 51 -15.43 -7.72 -7.11
C SER A 51 -15.18 -8.06 -5.63
N LEU A 52 -14.94 -7.07 -4.77
CA LEU A 52 -14.67 -7.30 -3.36
C LEU A 52 -15.93 -7.73 -2.60
N SER A 53 -15.80 -8.81 -1.82
CA SER A 53 -16.90 -9.38 -1.05
C SER A 53 -17.50 -8.39 -0.03
N SER A 54 -18.72 -8.67 0.43
CA SER A 54 -19.49 -7.85 1.39
C SER A 54 -18.78 -7.51 2.71
N GLY A 55 -17.69 -8.20 3.06
CA GLY A 55 -16.86 -7.93 4.23
C GLY A 55 -15.85 -6.78 4.08
N PHE A 56 -15.71 -6.21 2.88
CA PHE A 56 -14.78 -5.11 2.60
C PHE A 56 -15.50 -3.77 2.45
N GLN A 57 -14.86 -2.73 2.95
CA GLN A 57 -15.11 -1.36 2.57
C GLN A 57 -13.91 -0.85 1.78
N CYS A 58 -14.15 -0.51 0.52
CA CYS A 58 -13.13 0.04 -0.36
C CYS A 58 -13.17 1.56 -0.32
N PHE A 59 -12.01 2.18 -0.45
CA PHE A 59 -11.91 3.61 -0.72
C PHE A 59 -10.66 3.91 -1.54
N GLN A 60 -10.69 5.03 -2.26
CA GLN A 60 -9.56 5.57 -3.01
C GLN A 60 -9.24 6.96 -2.45
N ALA A 61 -8.01 7.42 -2.65
CA ALA A 61 -7.58 8.77 -2.28
C ALA A 61 -7.42 9.64 -3.54
N LYS A 62 -8.51 9.79 -4.30
CA LYS A 62 -8.49 10.40 -5.64
C LYS A 62 -8.09 11.87 -5.64
N GLU A 63 -8.29 12.53 -4.52
CA GLU A 63 -7.98 13.94 -4.31
C GLU A 63 -6.49 14.15 -4.02
N LEU A 64 -5.76 13.09 -3.67
CA LEU A 64 -4.34 13.13 -3.34
C LEU A 64 -3.53 12.77 -4.59
N LEU A 65 -3.42 13.72 -5.51
CA LEU A 65 -2.66 13.56 -6.76
C LEU A 65 -1.31 14.28 -6.66
N TYR A 66 -0.26 13.60 -7.08
CA TYR A 66 1.04 14.24 -7.29
C TYR A 66 0.98 15.12 -8.54
N GLN A 67 1.59 16.30 -8.47
CA GLN A 67 1.73 17.20 -9.60
C GLN A 67 3.18 17.16 -10.10
N PRO A 68 3.46 16.46 -11.21
CA PRO A 68 4.82 16.29 -11.71
C PRO A 68 5.35 17.58 -12.34
N PHE A 69 6.66 17.82 -12.19
CA PHE A 69 7.35 18.90 -12.88
C PHE A 69 7.88 18.47 -14.26
N CYS A 70 8.40 17.25 -14.35
CA CYS A 70 8.91 16.57 -15.54
C CYS A 70 8.47 15.09 -15.50
N ASP A 71 9.40 14.12 -15.48
CA ASP A 71 9.08 12.69 -15.38
C ASP A 71 9.09 12.14 -13.94
N ASP A 72 9.28 13.03 -12.94
CA ASP A 72 9.02 12.74 -11.53
C ASP A 72 7.54 12.37 -11.31
N PHE A 73 7.27 11.55 -10.31
CA PHE A 73 5.90 11.14 -9.99
C PHE A 73 5.60 11.10 -8.50
N GLY A 74 6.58 11.41 -7.65
CA GLY A 74 6.46 11.31 -6.21
C GLY A 74 7.80 11.49 -5.50
N PRO A 75 7.88 11.17 -4.20
CA PRO A 75 6.76 10.71 -3.35
C PRO A 75 5.73 11.82 -3.08
N MET A 76 4.59 11.43 -2.51
CA MET A 76 3.56 12.38 -2.07
C MET A 76 4.12 13.33 -1.00
N ASN A 77 3.70 14.60 -1.02
CA ASN A 77 4.15 15.59 -0.05
C ASN A 77 3.52 15.38 1.35
N ALA A 78 4.06 16.08 2.36
CA ALA A 78 3.64 15.94 3.75
C ALA A 78 2.16 16.29 3.99
N LEU A 79 1.59 17.25 3.25
CA LEU A 79 0.18 17.59 3.37
C LEU A 79 -0.70 16.42 2.91
N SER A 80 -0.35 15.78 1.80
CA SER A 80 -1.05 14.59 1.31
C SER A 80 -0.94 13.42 2.30
N VAL A 81 0.20 13.26 2.99
CA VAL A 81 0.35 12.26 4.05
C VAL A 81 -0.62 12.52 5.20
N ILE A 82 -0.73 13.77 5.68
CA ILE A 82 -1.65 14.15 6.77
C ILE A 82 -3.10 13.91 6.35
N GLN A 83 -3.48 14.35 5.15
CA GLN A 83 -4.83 14.15 4.62
C GLN A 83 -5.16 12.66 4.47
N PHE A 84 -4.23 11.85 3.96
CA PHE A 84 -4.41 10.41 3.85
C PHE A 84 -4.64 9.75 5.21
N ILE A 85 -3.87 10.15 6.22
CA ILE A 85 -4.02 9.67 7.60
C ILE A 85 -5.45 9.93 8.11
N GLU A 86 -5.97 11.14 7.93
CA GLU A 86 -7.33 11.50 8.35
C GLU A 86 -8.40 10.71 7.59
N MET A 87 -8.21 10.53 6.28
CA MET A 87 -9.10 9.73 5.45
C MET A 87 -9.18 8.29 5.95
N LEU A 88 -8.03 7.64 6.18
CA LEU A 88 -7.98 6.24 6.61
C LEU A 88 -8.52 6.05 8.02
N GLU A 89 -8.17 6.91 8.99
CA GLU A 89 -8.75 6.87 10.34
C GLU A 89 -10.27 7.06 10.31
N THR A 90 -10.78 7.97 9.46
CA THR A 90 -12.22 8.17 9.28
C THR A 90 -12.90 6.91 8.76
N LYS A 91 -12.31 6.22 7.76
CA LYS A 91 -12.84 4.94 7.25
C LYS A 91 -12.81 3.84 8.31
N MET A 92 -11.72 3.74 9.07
CA MET A 92 -11.59 2.77 10.16
C MET A 92 -12.65 2.99 11.26
N SER A 93 -12.95 4.25 11.60
CA SER A 93 -13.97 4.62 12.58
C SER A 93 -15.39 4.38 12.07
N MET A 94 -15.67 4.74 10.81
CA MET A 94 -16.99 4.57 10.19
C MET A 94 -17.38 3.09 10.01
N PHE A 95 -16.39 2.21 9.81
CA PHE A 95 -16.62 0.78 9.59
C PHE A 95 -15.77 -0.07 10.57
N PRO A 96 -16.14 -0.10 11.86
CA PRO A 96 -15.32 -0.71 12.92
C PRO A 96 -15.22 -2.23 12.82
N THR A 97 -16.08 -2.89 12.04
CA THR A 97 -16.13 -4.35 11.89
C THR A 97 -15.75 -4.86 10.50
N ARG A 98 -15.56 -3.98 9.51
CA ARG A 98 -15.26 -4.37 8.12
C ARG A 98 -13.77 -4.30 7.82
N ASN A 99 -13.29 -5.08 6.86
CA ASN A 99 -11.95 -4.87 6.31
C ASN A 99 -11.93 -3.56 5.51
N ILE A 100 -10.90 -2.75 5.66
CA ILE A 100 -10.73 -1.51 4.89
C ILE A 100 -9.70 -1.77 3.80
N ALA A 101 -10.09 -1.62 2.53
CA ALA A 101 -9.19 -1.70 1.39
C ALA A 101 -8.93 -0.30 0.82
N TYR A 102 -7.67 0.15 0.92
CA TYR A 102 -7.18 1.31 0.19
C TYR A 102 -6.84 0.89 -1.23
N CYS A 103 -7.69 1.27 -2.17
CA CYS A 103 -7.52 0.97 -3.59
C CYS A 103 -6.71 2.08 -4.26
N SER A 104 -5.59 1.73 -4.88
CA SER A 104 -4.83 2.65 -5.72
C SER A 104 -5.52 2.85 -7.07
N GLU A 105 -5.17 3.91 -7.77
CA GLU A 105 -5.39 3.98 -9.21
C GLU A 105 -4.49 2.96 -9.94
N PRO A 106 -4.85 2.51 -11.16
CA PRO A 106 -4.03 1.62 -11.97
C PRO A 106 -2.66 2.21 -12.31
N GLY A 107 -1.66 1.34 -12.50
CA GLY A 107 -0.30 1.71 -12.91
C GLY A 107 0.71 1.72 -11.76
N ARG A 108 1.97 1.41 -12.07
CA ARG A 108 3.04 1.22 -11.06
C ARG A 108 3.42 2.50 -10.30
N ARG A 109 3.44 3.67 -10.96
CA ARG A 109 3.72 4.97 -10.31
C ARG A 109 2.64 5.31 -9.27
N ASN A 110 1.38 5.14 -9.65
CA ASN A 110 0.23 5.34 -8.76
C ASN A 110 0.25 4.34 -7.60
N PHE A 111 0.55 3.06 -7.87
CA PHE A 111 0.66 2.05 -6.82
C PHE A 111 1.80 2.35 -5.84
N THR A 112 2.96 2.80 -6.35
CA THR A 112 4.11 3.19 -5.53
C THR A 112 3.73 4.33 -4.58
N ASN A 113 3.05 5.38 -5.07
CA ASN A 113 2.57 6.46 -4.21
C ASN A 113 1.51 6.01 -3.20
N ALA A 114 0.62 5.10 -3.57
CA ALA A 114 -0.35 4.51 -2.64
C ALA A 114 0.35 3.72 -1.52
N VAL A 115 1.37 2.92 -1.87
CA VAL A 115 2.21 2.21 -0.90
C VAL A 115 2.94 3.21 -0.01
N PHE A 116 3.52 4.28 -0.57
CA PHE A 116 4.17 5.35 0.19
C PHE A 116 3.26 5.98 1.26
N LEU A 117 2.03 6.37 0.88
CA LEU A 117 1.05 6.96 1.78
C LEU A 117 0.65 5.98 2.90
N LEU A 118 0.39 4.71 2.55
CA LEU A 118 0.01 3.69 3.51
C LEU A 118 1.17 3.32 4.45
N GLY A 119 2.38 3.20 3.93
CA GLY A 119 3.57 2.99 4.75
C GLY A 119 3.83 4.14 5.72
N SER A 120 3.68 5.38 5.25
CA SER A 120 3.78 6.58 6.10
C SER A 120 2.74 6.57 7.23
N TYR A 121 1.51 6.16 6.93
CA TYR A 121 0.48 5.96 7.94
C TYR A 121 0.86 4.89 8.98
N LEU A 122 1.41 3.75 8.56
CA LEU A 122 1.82 2.68 9.48
C LEU A 122 2.95 3.14 10.41
N ILE A 123 3.89 3.93 9.89
CA ILE A 123 4.98 4.51 10.69
C ILE A 123 4.40 5.51 11.70
N LEU A 124 3.65 6.51 11.21
CA LEU A 124 3.23 7.66 12.01
C LEU A 124 2.06 7.38 12.96
N LYS A 125 1.14 6.47 12.59
CA LYS A 125 -0.08 6.17 13.37
C LYS A 125 -0.13 4.77 13.96
N ARG A 126 0.73 3.86 13.52
CA ARG A 126 0.81 2.50 14.08
C ARG A 126 2.17 2.19 14.72
N ASN A 127 3.10 3.14 14.73
CA ASN A 127 4.42 3.04 15.36
C ASN A 127 5.27 1.87 14.84
N LEU A 128 5.11 1.52 13.56
CA LEU A 128 6.01 0.57 12.90
C LEU A 128 7.32 1.27 12.51
N SER A 129 8.44 0.54 12.54
CA SER A 129 9.69 1.05 11.95
C SER A 129 9.62 0.99 10.42
N PRO A 130 10.39 1.82 9.70
CA PRO A 130 10.51 1.75 8.24
C PRO A 130 10.85 0.34 7.74
N ASP A 131 11.76 -0.37 8.41
CA ASP A 131 12.12 -1.75 8.05
C ASP A 131 10.97 -2.74 8.25
N ALA A 132 10.16 -2.56 9.31
CA ALA A 132 8.98 -3.39 9.54
C ALA A 132 7.94 -3.15 8.43
N VAL A 133 7.73 -1.90 8.03
CA VAL A 133 6.85 -1.55 6.90
C VAL A 133 7.39 -2.13 5.60
N TRP A 134 8.69 -2.01 5.33
CA TRP A 134 9.30 -2.59 4.13
C TRP A 134 9.16 -4.11 4.08
N SER A 135 9.26 -4.82 5.22
CA SER A 135 9.08 -6.27 5.25
C SER A 135 7.69 -6.74 4.78
N ILE A 136 6.68 -5.88 4.90
CA ILE A 136 5.32 -6.12 4.38
C ILE A 136 5.33 -6.02 2.85
N PHE A 137 5.95 -4.98 2.29
CA PHE A 137 5.86 -4.65 0.87
C PHE A 137 6.96 -5.27 -0.01
N ASN A 138 8.09 -5.69 0.55
CA ASN A 138 9.18 -6.35 -0.19
C ASN A 138 8.82 -7.75 -0.73
N GLN A 139 7.58 -8.18 -0.52
CA GLN A 139 7.01 -9.41 -1.08
C GLN A 139 6.30 -9.16 -2.42
N LEU A 140 6.14 -7.90 -2.83
CA LEU A 140 5.61 -7.51 -4.13
C LEU A 140 6.56 -7.92 -5.26
N ASP A 141 5.99 -8.17 -6.44
CA ASP A 141 6.78 -8.34 -7.67
C ASP A 141 7.56 -7.04 -7.93
N ALA A 142 8.83 -7.16 -8.34
CA ALA A 142 9.67 -6.01 -8.67
C ALA A 142 9.02 -5.11 -9.73
N ALA A 143 8.21 -5.68 -10.63
CA ALA A 143 7.48 -4.92 -11.65
C ALA A 143 6.28 -4.11 -11.11
N SER A 144 5.86 -4.32 -9.86
CA SER A 144 4.71 -3.62 -9.26
C SER A 144 5.05 -2.22 -8.77
N LEU A 145 6.32 -1.92 -8.50
CA LEU A 145 6.78 -0.66 -7.93
C LEU A 145 7.80 0.01 -8.86
N GLU A 146 7.90 1.33 -8.77
CA GLU A 146 8.89 2.14 -9.50
C GLU A 146 9.71 2.94 -8.49
N PHE A 147 11.02 3.07 -8.72
CA PHE A 147 11.84 3.93 -7.88
C PHE A 147 11.56 5.41 -8.19
N TYR A 148 11.67 6.25 -7.17
CA TYR A 148 11.51 7.69 -7.35
C TYR A 148 12.75 8.28 -8.00
N ARG A 149 12.53 9.28 -8.84
CA ARG A 149 13.55 9.99 -9.63
C ARG A 149 13.43 11.49 -9.45
N ASP A 150 14.42 12.22 -9.93
CA ASP A 150 14.45 13.67 -9.97
C ASP A 150 13.49 14.25 -11.03
N ALA A 151 13.24 15.55 -10.91
CA ALA A 151 12.34 16.31 -11.79
C ALA A 151 13.02 16.76 -13.09
N THR A 152 13.58 15.81 -13.84
CA THR A 152 14.20 16.06 -15.16
C THR A 152 13.59 15.16 -16.23
N TYR A 153 13.87 15.49 -17.50
CA TYR A 153 13.52 14.64 -18.65
C TYR A 153 14.65 13.68 -19.06
N SER A 154 15.85 13.84 -18.48
CA SER A 154 16.99 12.96 -18.69
C SER A 154 16.84 11.67 -17.89
N ASP A 155 17.55 10.62 -18.30
CA ASP A 155 17.63 9.39 -17.51
C ASP A 155 18.12 9.69 -16.07
N PRO A 156 17.56 9.02 -15.05
CA PRO A 156 17.94 9.30 -13.68
C PRO A 156 19.33 8.75 -13.38
N ASP A 157 20.22 9.62 -12.91
CA ASP A 157 21.56 9.22 -12.41
C ASP A 157 21.52 8.73 -10.96
N PHE A 158 20.40 8.95 -10.26
CA PHE A 158 20.16 8.54 -8.88
C PHE A 158 18.67 8.32 -8.64
N GLU A 159 18.34 7.26 -7.91
CA GLU A 159 16.96 6.86 -7.62
C GLU A 159 16.78 6.57 -6.13
N LEU A 160 15.56 6.79 -5.62
CA LEU A 160 15.17 6.52 -4.24
C LEU A 160 14.13 5.41 -4.17
N THR A 161 14.32 4.48 -3.24
CA THR A 161 13.32 3.46 -2.92
C THR A 161 12.28 4.00 -1.93
N LEU A 162 11.15 3.29 -1.78
CA LEU A 162 10.18 3.56 -0.71
C LEU A 162 10.82 3.53 0.68
N LEU A 163 11.75 2.60 0.91
CA LEU A 163 12.45 2.48 2.19
C LEU A 163 13.34 3.69 2.47
N ASP A 164 14.01 4.23 1.44
CA ASP A 164 14.81 5.46 1.58
C ASP A 164 13.92 6.64 1.96
N CYS A 165 12.71 6.74 1.39
CA CYS A 165 11.77 7.81 1.73
C CYS A 165 11.15 7.69 3.12
N TRP A 166 11.14 6.50 3.73
CA TRP A 166 10.56 6.28 5.07
C TRP A 166 11.56 6.42 6.22
N ARG A 167 12.86 6.46 5.93
CA ARG A 167 13.94 6.61 6.92
C ARG A 167 14.23 8.07 7.22
#